data_AF-A0A1Y3G315-F1
#
_entry.id   AF-A0A1Y3G315-F1
#
_cell.length_a   1.000
_cell.length_b   1.000
_cell.length_c   1.000
_cell.angle_alpha   90.00
_cell.angle_beta   90.00
_cell.angle_gamma   90.00
#
_symmetry.space_group_name_H-M   'P 1'
#
loop_
_entity.id
_entity.type
_entity.pdbx_description
1 polymer ?
#
loop_
_entity_poly.entity_id
_entity_poly.type
_entity_poly.pdbx_seq_one_letter_code
_entity_poly.pdbx_strand_id
1 'polypeptide(L)' 'RPVENIVWQPSPPLGLYTVIVDPFEMPTSATSRFRVTVRYRGSVIVSQRGTAVRDHRRQPVCNFTLSS' A
#
# COMPACT_ATOMS: atom_id res chain seq x y z
N ARG A 1 -7.98 -10.29 10.88
CA ARG A 1 -6.69 -9.82 10.31
C ARG A 1 -6.59 -8.34 10.60
N PRO A 2 -5.49 -7.84 11.17
CA PRO A 2 -5.34 -6.41 11.40
C PRO A 2 -5.43 -5.66 10.07
N VAL A 3 -6.12 -4.52 10.08
CA VAL A 3 -6.23 -3.62 8.93
C VAL A 3 -5.51 -2.34 9.32
N GLU A 4 -4.54 -1.95 8.49
CA GLU A 4 -3.85 -0.69 8.61
C GLU A 4 -4.51 0.33 7.66
N ASN A 5 -4.80 1.53 8.16
CA ASN A 5 -5.39 2.61 7.37
C ASN A 5 -4.51 3.85 7.48
N ILE A 6 -4.01 4.31 6.34
CA ILE A 6 -3.25 5.56 6.22
C ILE A 6 -4.11 6.54 5.43
N VAL A 7 -4.28 7.75 5.97
CA VAL A 7 -5.07 8.82 5.36
C VAL A 7 -4.20 10.06 5.24
N TRP A 8 -4.12 10.64 4.05
CA TRP A 8 -3.49 11.94 3.86
C TRP A 8 -4.46 13.07 4.22
N GLN A 9 -4.01 13.95 5.11
CA GLN A 9 -4.68 15.21 5.43
C GLN A 9 -3.61 16.31 5.51
N PRO A 10 -3.58 17.27 4.57
CA PRO A 10 -4.51 17.52 3.45
C PRO A 10 -4.36 16.53 2.27
N SER A 11 -5.18 16.69 1.22
CA SER A 11 -5.05 15.90 -0.01
C SER A 11 -3.63 16.02 -0.59
N PRO A 12 -3.02 14.93 -1.06
CA PRO A 12 -1.69 14.96 -1.66
C PRO A 12 -1.69 15.76 -2.97
N PRO A 13 -0.51 16.22 -3.43
CA PRO A 13 -0.37 16.76 -4.78
C PRO A 13 -0.82 15.76 -5.87
N LEU A 14 -1.12 16.27 -7.06
CA LEU A 14 -1.30 15.40 -8.22
C LEU A 14 0.05 14.84 -8.68
N GLY A 15 0.07 13.61 -9.18
CA GLY A 15 1.32 12.96 -9.59
C GLY A 15 1.27 11.44 -9.58
N LEU A 16 2.43 10.84 -9.88
CA LEU A 16 2.64 9.40 -9.82
C LEU A 16 3.09 9.00 -8.41
N TYR A 17 2.42 8.00 -7.86
CA TYR A 17 2.69 7.45 -6.54
C TYR A 17 2.99 5.97 -6.62
N THR A 18 3.79 5.49 -5.67
CA THR A 18 4.11 4.08 -5.50
C THR A 18 3.76 3.67 -4.08
N VAL A 19 2.96 2.62 -3.93
CA VAL A 19 2.77 1.98 -2.62
C VAL A 19 3.89 0.99 -2.40
N ILE A 20 4.59 1.13 -1.28
CA ILE A 20 5.66 0.23 -0.85
C ILE A 20 5.21 -0.45 0.44
N VAL A 21 5.38 -1.76 0.52
CA VAL A 21 5.16 -2.52 1.75
C VAL A 21 6.51 -2.84 2.38
N ASP A 22 6.65 -2.50 3.65
CA ASP A 22 7.82 -2.85 4.47
C ASP A 22 7.52 -4.15 5.23
N PRO A 23 8.25 -5.25 4.94
CA PRO A 23 8.04 -6.51 5.63
C PRO A 23 8.68 -6.57 7.02
N PHE A 24 9.56 -5.63 7.39
CA PHE A 24 10.24 -5.65 8.70
C PHE A 24 9.31 -5.33 9.88
N GLU A 25 8.23 -4.59 9.63
CA GLU A 25 7.20 -4.32 10.64
C GLU A 25 6.21 -5.49 10.82
N MET A 26 6.33 -6.58 10.06
CA MET A 26 5.42 -7.73 10.16
C MET A 26 5.83 -8.66 11.32
N PRO A 27 5.12 -8.67 12.46
CA PRO A 27 5.71 -9.13 13.73
C PRO A 27 5.89 -10.65 13.88
N THR A 28 5.31 -11.48 13.00
CA THR A 28 5.01 -12.88 13.36
C THR A 28 5.14 -13.92 12.24
N SER A 29 5.42 -13.56 10.99
CA SER A 29 5.48 -14.55 9.90
C SER A 29 6.55 -14.23 8.88
N ALA A 30 7.33 -15.24 8.49
CA ALA A 30 8.32 -15.14 7.42
C ALA A 30 7.68 -14.71 6.08
N THR A 31 6.38 -14.98 5.91
CA THR A 31 5.59 -14.61 4.74
C THR A 31 4.18 -14.21 5.16
N SER A 32 3.70 -13.08 4.67
CA SER A 32 2.40 -12.50 5.03
C SER A 32 1.65 -12.05 3.79
N ARG A 33 0.41 -12.52 3.65
CA ARG A 33 -0.49 -12.11 2.55
C ARG A 33 -1.23 -10.83 2.94
N PHE A 34 -1.22 -9.85 2.05
CA PHE A 34 -1.89 -8.57 2.25
C PHE A 34 -2.75 -8.17 1.06
N ARG A 35 -3.65 -7.20 1.28
CA ARG A 35 -4.42 -6.52 0.24
C ARG A 35 -4.31 -5.02 0.46
N VAL A 36 -3.82 -4.31 -0.54
CA VAL A 36 -3.80 -2.84 -0.58
C VAL A 36 -5.02 -2.35 -1.35
N THR A 37 -5.69 -1.35 -0.80
CA THR A 37 -6.74 -0.62 -1.52
C THR A 37 -6.46 0.87 -1.37
N VAL A 38 -6.29 1.58 -2.49
CA VAL A 38 -6.11 3.04 -2.48
C VAL A 38 -7.42 3.67 -2.92
N ARG A 39 -7.89 4.64 -2.13
CA ARG A 39 -9.08 5.42 -2.42
C ARG A 39 -8.73 6.89 -2.60
N TYR A 40 -9.32 7.51 -3.61
CA TYR A 40 -9.19 8.94 -3.88
C TYR A 40 -10.56 9.48 -4.30
N ARG A 41 -11.00 10.59 -3.68
CA ARG A 41 -12.33 11.21 -3.92
C ARG A 41 -13.50 10.21 -3.89
N GLY A 42 -13.50 9.30 -2.92
CA GLY A 42 -14.53 8.28 -2.75
C GLY A 42 -14.43 7.07 -3.69
N SER A 43 -13.56 7.11 -4.70
CA SER A 43 -13.37 6.02 -5.67
C SER A 43 -12.16 5.15 -5.31
N VAL A 44 -12.27 3.84 -5.52
CA VAL A 44 -11.12 2.92 -5.42
C VAL A 44 -10.31 3.02 -6.70
N ILE A 45 -9.07 3.51 -6.61
CA ILE A 45 -8.17 3.65 -7.75
C ILE A 45 -7.13 2.53 -7.83
N VAL A 46 -6.92 1.80 -6.72
CA VAL A 46 -6.10 0.59 -6.68
C VAL A 46 -6.79 -0.45 -5.81
N SER A 47 -6.81 -1.70 -6.26
CA SER A 47 -7.03 -2.85 -5.38
C SER A 47 -6.08 -3.98 -5.77
N GLN A 48 -5.07 -4.23 -4.95
CA GLN A 48 -4.04 -5.20 -5.25
C GLN A 48 -3.79 -6.14 -4.08
N ARG A 49 -3.53 -7.41 -4.39
CA ARG A 49 -3.10 -8.41 -3.42
C ARG A 49 -1.60 -8.61 -3.58
N GLY A 50 -0.93 -8.88 -2.47
CA GLY A 50 0.50 -9.13 -2.46
C GLY A 50 0.90 -10.05 -1.33
N THR A 51 2.15 -10.47 -1.38
CA THR A 51 2.76 -11.30 -0.36
C THR A 51 4.08 -10.65 0.05
N ALA A 52 4.18 -10.24 1.30
CA ALA A 52 5.39 -9.69 1.90
C ALA A 52 6.20 -10.84 2.49
N VAL A 53 7.51 -10.84 2.26
CA VAL A 53 8.45 -11.82 2.79
C VAL A 53 9.48 -11.07 3.63
N ARG A 54 9.68 -11.50 4.89
CA ARG A 54 10.53 -10.80 5.87
C ARG A 54 11.94 -10.52 5.36
N ASP A 55 12.53 -11.46 4.65
CA ASP A 55 13.92 -11.39 4.19
C ASP A 55 14.10 -10.54 2.92
N HIS A 56 13.02 -10.05 2.33
CA HIS A 56 13.10 -9.15 1.18
C HIS A 56 13.18 -7.69 1.64
N ARG A 57 13.86 -6.85 0.84
CA ARG A 57 13.79 -5.39 1.00
C ARG A 57 12.35 -4.91 0.76
N ARG A 58 12.05 -3.67 1.18
CA ARG A 58 10.84 -2.91 0.84
C ARG A 58 10.37 -3.20 -0.58
N GLN A 59 9.14 -3.67 -0.73
CA GLN A 59 8.62 -4.14 -2.01
C GLN A 59 7.64 -3.13 -2.59
N PRO A 60 7.88 -2.60 -3.80
CA PRO A 60 6.87 -1.83 -4.50
C PRO A 60 5.70 -2.76 -4.86
N VAL A 61 4.50 -2.38 -4.45
CA VAL A 61 3.28 -3.16 -4.67
C VAL A 61 2.61 -2.71 -5.96
N CYS A 62 2.43 -1.40 -6.10
CA CYS A 62 1.66 -0.82 -7.19
C CYS A 62 2.05 0.64 -7.40
N ASN A 63 1.86 1.09 -8.64
CA ASN A 63 1.91 2.51 -8.98
C ASN A 63 0.49 2.99 -9.28
N PHE A 64 0.17 4.22 -8.90
CA PHE A 64 -1.08 4.88 -9.25
C PHE A 64 -0.87 6.37 -9.50
N THR A 65 -1.68 6.94 -10.38
CA THR A 65 -1.62 8.35 -10.70
C THR A 65 -2.80 9.07 -10.06
N LEU A 66 -2.54 10.20 -9.42
CA LEU A 66 -3.56 11.17 -9.05
C LEU A 66 -3.59 12.26 -10.12
N SER A 67 -4.74 12.41 -10.78
CA SER A 67 -5.02 13.45 -11.76
C SER A 67 -6.26 14.25 -11.36
N SER A 68 -6.42 15.45 -11.93
CA SER A 68 -7.53 16.38 -11.62
C SER A 68 -8.89 15.83 -11.99
#